data_AF-A0A5J6J2U2-F1
#
_entry.id   AF-A0A5J6J2U2-F1
#
_cell.length_a   1.000
_cell.length_b   1.000
_cell.length_c   1.000
_cell.angle_alpha   90.00
_cell.angle_beta   90.00
_cell.angle_gamma   90.00
#
_symmetry.space_group_name_H-M   'P 1'
#
loop_
_entity.id
_entity.type
_entity.pdbx_description
1 polymer ?
#
loop_
_entity_poly.entity_id
_entity_poly.type
_entity_poly.pdbx_seq_one_letter_code
_entity_poly.pdbx_strand_id
1 'polypeptide(L)' 'MHMDGKSGPNERVRQLRDQAEELERAAQHAADPEERQRLKDRALRIREKSEREYGRGSGTMDPM' A
#
# COMPACT_ATOMS: atom_id res chain seq x y z
N MET A 1 -12.80 30.07 10.73
CA MET A 1 -12.47 28.98 9.79
C MET A 1 -12.80 27.66 10.46
N HIS A 2 -13.64 26.84 9.84
CA HIS A 2 -13.87 25.46 10.26
C HIS A 2 -12.55 24.69 10.19
N MET A 3 -12.29 23.84 11.19
CA MET A 3 -11.32 22.76 11.05
C MET A 3 -11.99 21.73 10.15
N ASP A 4 -11.83 21.88 8.84
CA ASP A 4 -12.29 20.91 7.86
C ASP A 4 -11.46 19.63 8.00
N GLY A 5 -12.01 18.69 8.75
CA GLY A 5 -11.61 17.29 8.71
C GLY A 5 -11.67 16.78 7.28
N LYS A 6 -10.52 16.75 6.61
CA LYS A 6 -10.24 15.73 5.61
C LYS A 6 -9.27 14.76 6.24
N SER A 7 -9.77 13.60 6.67
CA SER A 7 -9.02 12.35 6.47
C SER A 7 -8.64 12.30 4.99
N GLY A 8 -7.49 12.91 4.68
CA GLY A 8 -7.04 13.07 3.32
C GLY A 8 -6.65 11.72 2.74
N PRO A 9 -6.45 11.63 1.41
CA PRO A 9 -5.88 10.44 0.77
C PRO A 9 -4.63 9.91 1.50
N ASN A 10 -3.90 10.80 2.17
CA ASN A 10 -2.73 10.50 2.98
C ASN A 10 -2.96 9.54 4.17
N GLU A 11 -4.10 9.58 4.87
CA GLU A 11 -4.35 8.69 6.01
C GLU A 11 -4.58 7.24 5.58
N ARG A 12 -5.35 7.06 4.49
CA ARG A 12 -5.57 5.73 3.92
C ARG A 12 -4.33 5.20 3.20
N VAL A 13 -3.53 6.05 2.53
CA VAL A 13 -2.21 5.65 2.01
C VAL A 13 -1.29 5.19 3.14
N ARG A 14 -1.28 5.91 4.28
CA ARG A 14 -0.49 5.50 5.46
C ARG A 14 -0.96 4.15 6.00
N GLN A 15 -2.27 3.92 6.13
CA GLN A 15 -2.80 2.62 6.57
C GLN A 15 -2.43 1.48 5.61
N LEU A 16 -2.54 1.68 4.29
CA LEU A 16 -2.16 0.68 3.30
C LEU A 16 -0.66 0.40 3.33
N ARG A 17 0.16 1.45 3.48
CA ARG A 17 1.62 1.31 3.59
C ARG A 17 2.02 0.56 4.87
N ASP A 18 1.39 0.87 6.00
CA ASP A 18 1.61 0.19 7.28
C ASP A 18 1.25 -1.30 7.19
N GLN A 19 0.12 -1.61 6.56
CA GLN A 19 -0.32 -2.99 6.32
C GLN A 19 0.63 -3.75 5.37
N ALA A 20 1.18 -3.09 4.35
CA ALA A 20 2.19 -3.70 3.48
C ALA A 20 3.50 -3.98 4.24
N GLU A 21 3.92 -3.06 5.11
CA GLU A 21 5.14 -3.20 5.91
C GLU A 21 5.00 -4.31 6.97
N GLU A 22 3.82 -4.48 7.56
CA GLU A 22 3.51 -5.61 8.44
C GLU A 22 3.58 -6.95 7.70
N LEU A 23 3.03 -7.02 6.48
CA LEU A 23 3.11 -8.22 5.65
C LEU A 23 4.56 -8.54 5.22
N GLU A 24 5.37 -7.52 4.91
CA GLU A 24 6.79 -7.73 4.61
C GLU A 24 7.58 -8.21 5.84
N ARG A 25 7.30 -7.67 7.03
CA ARG A 25 7.89 -8.17 8.28
C ARG A 25 7.48 -9.62 8.54
N ALA A 26 6.19 -9.94 8.40
CA ALA A 26 5.72 -11.32 8.50
C ALA A 26 6.40 -12.23 7.47
N ALA A 27 6.62 -11.74 6.24
CA ALA A 27 7.33 -12.48 5.20
C ALA A 27 8.81 -12.72 5.54
N GLN A 28 9.46 -11.77 6.21
CA GLN A 28 10.84 -11.92 6.67
C GLN A 28 10.97 -12.92 7.81
N HIS A 29 9.95 -12.98 8.69
CA HIS A 29 9.88 -13.97 9.77
C HIS A 29 9.35 -15.34 9.32
N ALA A 30 8.67 -15.41 8.17
CA ALA A 30 8.21 -16.67 7.60
C ALA A 30 9.42 -17.53 7.20
N ALA A 31 9.54 -18.69 7.84
CA ALA A 31 10.55 -19.70 7.49
C ALA A 31 10.22 -20.41 6.17
N ASP A 32 8.95 -20.37 5.75
CA ASP A 32 8.46 -21.05 4.57
C ASP A 32 8.57 -20.16 3.31
N PRO A 33 9.23 -20.62 2.24
CA PRO A 33 9.42 -19.83 1.04
C PRO A 33 8.11 -19.52 0.32
N GLU A 34 7.12 -20.43 0.36
CA GLU A 34 5.80 -20.20 -0.25
C GLU A 34 5.00 -19.14 0.53
N GLU A 35 5.02 -19.24 1.87
CA GLU A 35 4.36 -18.28 2.76
C GLU A 35 4.98 -16.88 2.62
N ARG A 36 6.32 -16.80 2.60
CA ARG A 36 7.04 -15.55 2.35
C ARG A 36 6.63 -14.92 1.03
N GLN A 37 6.50 -15.72 -0.02
CA GLN A 37 6.14 -15.23 -1.35
C GLN A 37 4.69 -14.73 -1.40
N ARG A 38 3.74 -15.44 -0.76
CA ARG A 38 2.36 -14.98 -0.59
C ARG A 38 2.26 -13.66 0.18
N LEU A 39 3.00 -13.54 1.28
CA LEU A 39 2.99 -12.33 2.11
C LEU A 39 3.57 -11.14 1.33
N LYS A 40 4.65 -11.34 0.59
CA LYS A 40 5.20 -10.33 -0.34
C LYS A 40 4.23 -9.95 -1.46
N ASP A 41 3.57 -10.91 -2.11
CA ASP A 41 2.55 -10.64 -3.15
C ASP A 41 1.42 -9.78 -2.59
N ARG A 42 0.98 -10.10 -1.37
CA ARG A 42 -0.10 -9.38 -0.68
C ARG A 42 0.32 -7.95 -0.32
N ALA A 43 1.54 -7.75 0.16
CA ALA A 43 2.11 -6.42 0.41
C ALA A 43 2.19 -5.59 -0.88
N LEU A 44 2.65 -6.21 -1.99
CA LEU A 44 2.73 -5.57 -3.30
C LEU A 44 1.36 -5.13 -3.81
N ARG A 45 0.34 -5.99 -3.73
CA ARG A 45 -1.03 -5.63 -4.13
C ARG A 45 -1.62 -4.49 -3.30
N ILE A 46 -1.32 -4.42 -2.01
CA ILE A 46 -1.81 -3.35 -1.14
C ILE A 46 -1.18 -2.02 -1.55
N ARG A 47 0.13 -2.02 -1.85
CA ARG A 47 0.84 -0.86 -2.38
C ARG A 47 0.31 -0.45 -3.74
N GLU A 48 0.15 -1.38 -4.67
CA GLU A 48 -0.42 -1.11 -5.99
C GLU A 48 -1.85 -0.57 -5.89
N LYS A 49 -2.68 -1.14 -5.02
CA LYS A 49 -4.04 -0.63 -4.76
C LYS A 49 -4.00 0.78 -4.17
N SER A 50 -3.04 1.07 -3.30
CA SER A 50 -2.83 2.44 -2.79
C SER A 50 -2.43 3.39 -3.91
N GLU A 51 -1.52 2.98 -4.80
CA GLU A 51 -1.07 3.81 -5.92
C GLU A 51 -2.19 3.98 -6.97
N ARG A 52 -3.03 2.97 -7.18
CA ARG A 52 -4.14 3.01 -8.15
C ARG A 52 -5.35 3.80 -7.66
N GLU A 53 -5.61 3.80 -6.35
CA GLU A 53 -6.71 4.53 -5.71
C GLU A 53 -6.32 5.97 -5.36
N TYR A 54 -5.05 6.22 -5.00
CA TYR A 54 -4.57 7.55 -4.57
C TYR A 54 -3.65 8.24 -5.59
N GLY A 55 -2.95 7.49 -6.44
CA GLY A 55 -2.13 8.04 -7.54
C GLY A 55 -2.93 8.45 -8.77
N ARG A 56 -4.20 8.02 -8.90
CA ARG A 56 -5.09 8.50 -9.98
C ARG A 56 -5.53 9.97 -9.84
N GLY A 57 -5.02 10.67 -8.83
CA GLY A 57 -5.09 12.13 -8.72
C GLY A 57 -3.88 12.88 -9.29
N SER A 58 -2.83 12.22 -9.79
CA SER A 58 -1.63 12.91 -10.28
C SER A 58 -0.89 12.12 -11.37
N GLY A 59 -1.17 12.42 -12.64
CA GLY A 59 -0.40 11.98 -13.82
C GLY A 59 -0.77 10.58 -14.29
N THR A 60 -1.54 10.40 -15.37
CA THR A 60 -0.97 10.36 -16.73
C THR A 60 0.56 10.25 -16.74
N MET A 61 1.10 9.04 -16.80
CA MET A 61 2.30 8.69 -17.58
C MET A 61 2.55 7.19 -17.51
N ASP A 62 1.84 6.46 -18.38
CA ASP A 62 2.43 5.35 -19.10
C ASP A 62 2.44 5.83 -20.58
N PRO A 63 3.54 6.40 -21.11
CA PRO A 63 3.68 6.51 -22.55
C PRO A 63 4.20 5.16 -23.05
N MET A 64 3.27 4.37 -23.59
CA MET A 64 3.62 3.40 -24.63
C MET A 64 4.21 4.11 -25.85
#